data_AF-A0A6J5BHS6-F1
#
_entry.id   AF-A0A6J5BHS6-F1
#
_cell.length_a   1.000
_cell.length_b   1.000
_cell.length_c   1.000
_cell.angle_alpha   90.00
_cell.angle_beta   90.00
_cell.angle_gamma   90.00
#
_symmetry.space_group_name_H-M   'P 1'
#
loop_
_entity.id
_entity.type
_entity.pdbx_description
1 polymer ?
#
loop_
_entity_poly.entity_id
_entity_poly.type
_entity_poly.pdbx_seq_one_letter_code
_entity_poly.pdbx_strand_id
1 'polypeptide(L)' 'MDDITYTKGIYTATASIREVQSDTWQGTVTLSRDDGEAGTDQETTVYEVEATSSTPEEALEEAKALAHRILGEIEL' A
#
# COMPACT_ATOMS: atom_id res chain seq x y z
N MET A 1 -11.71 1.44 8.89
CA MET A 1 -11.52 0.72 7.63
C MET A 1 -10.36 -0.22 7.85
N ASP A 2 -10.50 -1.50 7.54
CA ASP A 2 -9.41 -2.45 7.67
C ASP A 2 -8.41 -2.26 6.51
N ASP A 3 -7.14 -2.13 6.86
CA ASP A 3 -6.04 -2.23 5.90
C ASP A 3 -5.86 -3.67 5.40
N ILE A 4 -5.34 -3.79 4.17
CA ILE A 4 -5.16 -5.09 3.50
C ILE A 4 -3.68 -5.29 3.24
N THR A 5 -3.13 -6.35 3.81
CA THR A 5 -1.70 -6.66 3.71
C THR A 5 -1.45 -7.79 2.72
N TYR A 6 -0.46 -7.58 1.84
CA TYR A 6 0.03 -8.52 0.85
C TYR A 6 1.52 -8.77 1.07
N THR A 7 1.94 -10.03 1.04
CA THR A 7 3.35 -10.40 1.26
C THR A 7 3.89 -11.18 0.06
N LYS A 8 5.07 -10.78 -0.43
CA LYS A 8 5.82 -11.46 -1.49
C LYS A 8 7.30 -11.53 -1.09
N GLY A 9 7.75 -12.72 -0.68
CA GLY A 9 9.11 -12.90 -0.17
C GLY A 9 9.36 -12.06 1.08
N ILE A 10 10.37 -11.20 1.02
CA ILE A 10 10.72 -10.23 2.07
C ILE A 10 9.93 -8.92 1.98
N TYR A 11 9.10 -8.73 0.96
CA TYR A 11 8.34 -7.50 0.75
C TYR A 11 6.91 -7.65 1.26
N THR A 12 6.46 -6.65 2.02
CA THR A 12 5.10 -6.55 2.55
C THR A 12 4.49 -5.24 2.10
N ALA A 13 3.41 -5.30 1.33
CA ALA A 13 2.63 -4.13 0.89
C ALA A 13 1.31 -4.07 1.65
N THR A 14 1.11 -3.02 2.44
CA THR A 14 -0.12 -2.75 3.18
C THR A 14 -0.91 -1.67 2.45
N ALA A 15 -2.02 -2.05 1.85
CA ALA A 15 -2.99 -1.14 1.25
C ALA A 15 -3.91 -0.54 2.32
N SER A 16 -4.03 0.78 2.31
CA SER A 16 -4.84 1.56 3.25
C SER A 16 -5.51 2.71 2.51
N ILE A 17 -6.37 3.43 3.21
CA ILE A 17 -7.00 4.65 2.69
C ILE A 17 -6.86 5.78 3.70
N ARG A 18 -6.84 7.00 3.20
CA ARG A 18 -6.96 8.22 4.01
C ARG A 18 -7.99 9.16 3.41
N GLU A 19 -8.73 9.85 4.28
CA GLU A 19 -9.57 10.95 3.86
C GLU A 19 -8.68 12.16 3.58
N VAL A 20 -8.80 12.76 2.39
CA VAL A 20 -8.00 13.93 1.98
C VAL A 20 -8.83 15.20 1.94
N GLN A 21 -10.14 15.08 1.71
CA GLN A 21 -11.15 16.14 1.80
C GLN A 21 -12.50 15.51 2.19
N SER A 22 -13.50 16.33 2.54
CA SER A 22 -14.85 15.83 2.84
C SER A 22 -15.34 14.97 1.68
N ASP A 23 -15.72 13.72 1.99
CA ASP A 23 -16.24 12.76 1.01
C ASP A 23 -15.24 12.45 -0.12
N THR A 24 -13.95 12.64 0.13
CA THR A 24 -12.87 12.35 -0.82
C THR A 24 -11.78 11.55 -0.15
N TRP A 25 -11.55 10.35 -0.69
CA TRP A 25 -10.65 9.35 -0.16
C TRP A 25 -9.51 9.11 -1.14
N GLN A 26 -8.32 8.84 -0.61
CA GLN A 26 -7.17 8.46 -1.40
C GLN A 26 -6.61 7.13 -0.88
N GLY A 27 -6.34 6.21 -1.81
CA GLY A 27 -5.64 4.97 -1.50
C GLY A 27 -4.15 5.22 -1.26
N THR A 28 -3.56 4.51 -0.30
CA THR A 28 -2.12 4.52 -0.07
C THR A 28 -1.62 3.09 0.12
N VAL A 29 -0.37 2.82 -0.27
CA VAL A 29 0.28 1.52 -0.10
C VAL A 29 1.60 1.72 0.61
N THR A 30 1.75 1.11 1.78
CA THR A 30 3.01 1.09 2.51
C THR A 30 3.74 -0.19 2.16
N LEU A 31 4.86 -0.07 1.43
CA LEU A 31 5.75 -1.18 1.13
C LEU A 31 6.87 -1.21 2.15
N SER A 32 6.98 -2.28 2.93
CA SER A 32 8.08 -2.54 3.83
C SER A 32 8.89 -3.74 3.35
N ARG A 33 10.22 -3.65 3.42
CA ARG A 33 11.13 -4.75 3.17
C ARG A 33 11.68 -5.28 4.50
N ASP A 34 11.43 -6.55 4.78
CA ASP A 34 11.92 -7.26 5.96
C ASP A 34 12.94 -8.33 5.54
N ASP A 35 14.22 -7.98 5.53
CA ASP A 35 15.32 -8.87 5.11
C ASP A 35 15.73 -9.88 6.20
N GLY A 36 15.01 -9.93 7.33
CA GLY A 36 15.30 -10.84 8.44
C GLY A 36 16.56 -10.51 9.26
N GLU A 37 17.32 -9.48 8.88
CA GLU A 37 18.45 -8.98 9.65
C GLU A 37 17.96 -8.04 10.76
N ALA A 38 18.03 -8.52 12.01
CA ALA A 38 17.71 -7.75 13.19
C ALA A 38 18.71 -6.59 13.36
N GLY A 39 18.38 -5.43 12.78
CA GLY A 39 19.22 -4.22 12.85
C GLY A 39 19.45 -3.53 11.50
N THR A 40 19.04 -4.12 10.38
CA THR A 40 19.01 -3.41 9.09
C THR A 40 17.72 -2.59 9.04
N ASP A 41 17.84 -1.27 8.88
CA ASP A 41 16.73 -0.34 8.81
C ASP A 41 15.62 -0.89 7.89
N GLN A 42 14.43 -1.17 8.46
CA GLN A 42 13.27 -1.57 7.68
C GLN A 42 12.92 -0.45 6.71
N GLU A 43 13.35 -0.60 5.47
CA GLU A 43 13.06 0.37 4.42
C GLU A 43 11.57 0.31 4.13
N THR A 44 10.89 1.41 4.45
CA THR A 44 9.46 1.57 4.25
C THR A 44 9.24 2.69 3.26
N THR A 45 8.60 2.37 2.14
CA THR A 45 8.22 3.32 1.10
C THR A 45 6.71 3.43 1.03
N VAL A 46 6.18 4.65 1.06
CA VAL A 46 4.74 4.90 0.90
C VAL A 46 4.47 5.33 -0.53
N TYR A 47 3.52 4.65 -1.16
CA TYR A 47 3.01 4.94 -2.49
C TYR A 47 1.59 5.47 -2.36
N GLU A 48 1.26 6.51 -3.11
CA GLU A 48 -0.06 7.13 -3.10
C GLU A 48 -0.76 6.80 -4.41
N VAL A 49 -2.02 6.41 -4.35
CA VAL A 49 -2.86 6.29 -5.54
C VAL A 49 -3.06 7.69 -6.10
N GLU A 50 -2.76 7.87 -7.38
CA GLU A 50 -2.87 9.18 -8.06
C GLU A 50 -4.32 9.68 -8.11
N ALA A 51 -5.28 8.77 -8.23
CA ALA A 51 -6.70 9.07 -8.24
C ALA A 51 -7.30 9.13 -6.82
N THR A 52 -8.15 10.13 -6.59
CA THR A 52 -9.03 10.18 -5.42
C THR A 52 -10.40 9.59 -5.76
N SER A 53 -11.05 8.97 -4.78
CA SER A 53 -12.38 8.38 -4.90
C SER A 53 -13.39 9.08 -4.00
N SER A 54 -14.67 9.02 -4.36
CA SER A 54 -15.76 9.58 -3.54
C SER A 54 -16.19 8.64 -2.41
N THR A 55 -15.82 7.37 -2.49
CA THR A 55 -16.09 6.38 -1.45
C THR A 55 -14.80 5.76 -0.92
N PRO A 56 -14.78 5.36 0.37
CA PRO A 56 -13.62 4.69 0.93
C PRO A 56 -13.39 3.29 0.31
N GLU A 57 -14.44 2.64 -0.18
CA GLU A 57 -14.36 1.32 -0.81
C GLU A 57 -13.61 1.38 -2.15
N GLU A 58 -13.97 2.32 -3.02
CA GLU A 58 -13.27 2.55 -4.30
C GLU A 58 -11.80 2.91 -4.08
N ALA A 59 -11.50 3.81 -3.13
CA ALA A 59 -10.12 4.16 -2.80
C ALA A 59 -9.30 2.94 -2.34
N LEU A 60 -9.94 2.01 -1.62
CA LEU A 60 -9.30 0.79 -1.16
C LEU A 60 -9.09 -0.20 -2.31
N GLU A 61 -10.03 -0.33 -3.26
CA GLU A 61 -9.84 -1.16 -4.45
C GLU A 61 -8.66 -0.66 -5.29
N GLU A 62 -8.53 0.64 -5.49
CA GLU A 62 -7.39 1.25 -6.18
C GLU A 62 -6.08 1.01 -5.42
N ALA A 63 -6.08 1.13 -4.09
CA ALA A 63 -4.91 0.83 -3.26
C ALA A 63 -4.49 -0.65 -3.37
N LYS A 64 -5.45 -1.58 -3.41
CA LYS A 64 -5.18 -3.01 -3.60
C LYS A 64 -4.56 -3.28 -4.97
N ALA A 65 -5.10 -2.67 -6.03
CA ALA A 65 -4.57 -2.79 -7.38
C ALA A 65 -3.13 -2.26 -7.46
N LEU A 66 -2.84 -1.12 -6.81
CA LEU A 66 -1.50 -0.57 -6.69
C LEU A 66 -0.55 -1.50 -5.92
N ALA A 67 -0.99 -2.06 -4.79
CA ALA A 67 -0.18 -3.00 -4.00
C ALA A 67 0.19 -4.25 -4.80
N HIS A 68 -0.76 -4.83 -5.54
CA HIS A 68 -0.50 -5.93 -6.45
C HIS A 68 0.46 -5.56 -7.58
N ARG A 69 0.36 -4.35 -8.14
CA ARG A 69 1.29 -3.86 -9.15
C ARG A 69 2.71 -3.75 -8.59
N ILE A 70 2.89 -3.05 -7.46
CA ILE A 70 4.19 -2.87 -6.79
C ILE A 70 4.84 -4.22 -6.52
N LEU A 71 4.11 -5.14 -5.87
CA LEU A 71 4.65 -6.48 -5.60
C LEU A 71 4.90 -7.27 -6.89
N GLY A 72 4.12 -7.05 -7.95
CA GLY A 72 4.29 -7.68 -9.25
C GLY A 72 5.58 -7.24 -9.95
N GLU A 73 5.92 -5.96 -9.88
CA GLU A 73 7.11 -5.35 -10.51
C GLU A 73 8.42 -5.67 -9.78
N ILE A 74 8.36 -6.07 -8.50
CA ILE A 74 9.54 -6.57 -7.78
C ILE A 74 9.91 -7.94 -8.35
N GLU A 75 10.87 -7.95 -9.27
CA GLU A 75 11.56 -9.14 -9.75
C GLU A 75 12.45 -9.69 -8.63
N LEU A 76 12.34 -11.00 -8.35
CA LEU A 76 13.07 -11.72 -7.31
C LEU A 76 14.39 -12.26 -7.85
#